data_AF-A0A1V0PF30-F1
#
_entry.id   AF-A0A1V0PF30-F1
#
_cell.length_a   1.000
_cell.length_b   1.000
_cell.length_c   1.000
_cell.angle_alpha   90.00
_cell.angle_beta   90.00
_cell.angle_gamma   90.00
#
_symmetry.space_group_name_H-M   'P 1'
#
loop_
_entity.id
_entity.type
_entity.pdbx_description
1 polymer ?
#
loop_
_entity_poly.entity_id
_entity_poly.type
_entity_poly.pdbx_seq_one_letter_code
_entity_poly.pdbx_strand_id
1 'polypeptide(L)'
;MALVFLSQGKALANEVPGGTTTINGDNVVLEAPVKAGQSEANETQAPKEELGQNDSVSLRSRMAVAPATQAQTQAVYRMYNANSGEHFYTKNSYERDSLKNIGWNYEGVGWQAPESGSPVYRLYNPNSGEHFYTLSAYERDDLRKHGWNYESISFNSAANTGIPVYRVYNPNSGWHHYTLISYERDSLVKAGWRNEGVAWYAANNGQTNNDNYRLLGVRNYDQYALGAPSGCEGAALLQALQYKGKITNWGLVQFLNTIPKSTDGSPNSGFVGSPFVEASNVYSAIYPGPLSNWAKKYDTNVQNISGTSVDGLINEVKNGNPVVVWVTINFQPVRWGAWPFGSAVNNNQAVTLDGFNKSSNQVHVSDSISGSYWLNRATFETIYNARKYAVAVR
;
A
#
# COMPACT_ATOMS: atom_id res chain seq x y z
N MET A 1 1.50 -43.07 -42.83
CA MET A 1 1.88 -42.03 -43.80
C MET A 1 1.70 -40.69 -43.09
N ALA A 2 2.77 -40.17 -42.51
CA ALA A 2 2.79 -38.88 -41.83
C ALA A 2 2.94 -37.78 -42.89
N LEU A 3 2.13 -36.73 -42.82
CA LEU A 3 2.38 -35.51 -43.57
C LEU A 3 2.68 -34.38 -42.60
N VAL A 4 3.94 -34.01 -42.62
CA VAL A 4 4.61 -32.94 -41.89
C VAL A 4 4.19 -31.61 -42.51
N PHE A 5 3.66 -30.67 -41.72
CA PHE A 5 3.69 -29.24 -42.04
C PHE A 5 4.79 -28.60 -41.20
N LEU A 6 6.00 -28.58 -41.76
CA LEU A 6 7.07 -27.64 -41.45
C LEU A 6 6.85 -26.42 -42.35
N SER A 7 6.59 -25.25 -41.79
CA SER A 7 6.98 -24.02 -42.47
C SER A 7 7.31 -22.91 -41.48
N GLN A 8 8.62 -22.74 -41.30
CA GLN A 8 9.35 -21.52 -40.96
C GLN A 8 9.29 -21.06 -39.50
N GLY A 9 9.98 -21.81 -38.65
CA GLY A 9 10.77 -21.17 -37.61
C GLY A 9 11.81 -20.25 -38.25
N LYS A 10 11.61 -18.94 -38.15
CA LYS A 10 12.72 -18.00 -38.28
C LYS A 10 13.64 -18.25 -37.10
N ALA A 11 14.80 -18.84 -37.38
CA ALA A 11 15.93 -18.78 -36.48
C ALA A 11 16.26 -17.29 -36.25
N LEU A 12 15.96 -16.77 -35.06
CA LEU A 12 16.48 -15.50 -34.57
C LEU A 12 17.33 -15.80 -33.34
N ALA A 13 18.51 -16.37 -33.59
CA ALA A 13 19.55 -16.55 -32.58
C ALA A 13 20.87 -15.90 -33.00
N ASN A 14 20.90 -15.10 -34.09
CA ASN A 14 22.11 -14.43 -34.56
C ASN A 14 21.77 -13.00 -35.05
N GLU A 15 21.49 -12.08 -34.14
CA GLU A 15 21.76 -10.66 -34.38
C GLU A 15 22.59 -10.12 -33.20
N VAL A 16 23.64 -9.38 -33.58
CA VAL A 16 24.87 -9.04 -32.85
C VAL A 16 24.68 -8.58 -31.39
N PRO A 17 25.33 -9.22 -30.38
CA PRO A 17 25.49 -8.63 -29.05
C PRO A 17 26.34 -7.36 -29.11
N GLY A 18 25.89 -6.26 -28.51
CA GLY A 18 26.73 -5.06 -28.31
C GLY A 18 26.30 -3.77 -29.01
N GLY A 19 25.07 -3.68 -29.52
CA GLY A 19 24.51 -2.39 -29.93
C GLY A 19 24.28 -1.47 -28.72
N THR A 20 24.64 -0.20 -28.82
CA THR A 20 24.24 0.82 -27.84
C THR A 20 22.99 1.55 -28.33
N THR A 21 22.12 1.93 -27.40
CA THR A 21 20.97 2.78 -27.69
C THR A 21 20.78 3.79 -26.56
N THR A 22 20.02 4.85 -26.81
CA THR A 22 19.73 5.87 -25.80
C THR A 22 18.36 5.60 -25.20
N ILE A 23 18.30 5.34 -23.89
CA ILE A 23 17.05 5.16 -23.14
C ILE A 23 17.05 6.18 -22.00
N ASN A 24 16.02 7.02 -21.96
CA ASN A 24 15.88 8.12 -20.98
C ASN A 24 17.08 9.09 -20.93
N GLY A 25 17.82 9.22 -22.04
CA GLY A 25 19.01 10.07 -22.11
C GLY A 25 20.33 9.34 -21.79
N ASP A 26 20.26 8.10 -21.31
CA ASP A 26 21.43 7.29 -21.00
C ASP A 26 21.78 6.34 -22.15
N ASN A 27 23.07 6.21 -22.44
CA ASN A 27 23.57 5.21 -23.38
C ASN A 27 23.60 3.85 -22.69
N VAL A 28 22.77 2.92 -23.15
CA VAL A 28 22.67 1.56 -22.63
C VAL A 28 23.17 0.54 -23.64
N VAL A 29 23.78 -0.53 -23.15
CA VAL A 29 24.19 -1.68 -23.96
C VAL A 29 23.03 -2.66 -24.04
N LEU A 30 22.73 -3.12 -25.26
CA LEU A 30 21.73 -4.15 -25.49
C LEU A 30 22.34 -5.54 -25.44
N GLU A 31 21.78 -6.38 -24.56
CA GLU A 31 21.99 -7.81 -24.51
C GLU A 31 21.20 -8.52 -25.63
N ALA A 32 21.51 -9.80 -25.86
CA ALA A 32 20.67 -10.65 -26.70
C ALA A 32 19.24 -10.72 -26.11
N PRO A 33 18.20 -10.80 -26.95
CA PRO A 33 16.82 -10.92 -26.48
C PRO A 33 16.64 -12.24 -25.74
N VAL A 34 16.36 -12.14 -24.44
CA VAL A 34 16.02 -13.29 -23.60
C VAL A 34 14.97 -12.87 -22.58
N LYS A 35 13.82 -13.53 -22.59
CA LYS A 35 12.79 -13.32 -21.57
C LYS A 35 13.16 -14.15 -20.36
N ALA A 36 13.61 -13.48 -19.30
CA ALA A 36 13.82 -14.15 -18.03
C ALA A 36 12.47 -14.49 -17.38
N GLY A 37 12.50 -15.54 -16.56
CA GLY A 37 11.34 -16.14 -15.91
C GLY A 37 11.77 -16.91 -14.67
N GLN A 38 11.29 -18.14 -14.52
CA GLN A 38 11.42 -18.88 -13.27
C GLN A 38 12.88 -19.17 -12.87
N SER A 39 13.78 -19.40 -13.83
CA SER A 39 15.21 -19.65 -13.53
C SER A 39 15.84 -18.47 -12.79
N GLU A 40 15.71 -17.25 -13.32
CA GLU A 40 16.24 -16.04 -12.66
C GLU A 40 15.53 -15.79 -11.32
N ALA A 41 14.22 -16.03 -11.25
CA ALA A 41 13.46 -15.89 -10.01
C ALA A 41 13.97 -16.83 -8.90
N ASN A 42 14.43 -18.03 -9.25
CA ASN A 42 14.99 -19.02 -8.33
C ASN A 42 16.46 -18.73 -7.98
N GLU A 43 17.23 -18.18 -8.92
CA GLU A 43 18.65 -17.87 -8.76
C GLU A 43 18.90 -16.58 -7.97
N THR A 44 17.91 -15.69 -7.91
CA THR A 44 18.00 -14.39 -7.26
C THR A 44 17.00 -14.28 -6.10
N GLN A 45 17.11 -13.24 -5.29
CA GLN A 45 16.22 -13.02 -4.16
C GLN A 45 15.67 -11.61 -4.19
N ALA A 46 14.35 -11.48 -3.98
CA ALA A 46 13.74 -10.17 -3.78
C ALA A 46 14.35 -9.49 -2.54
N PRO A 47 14.60 -8.16 -2.58
CA PRO A 47 15.14 -7.40 -1.46
C PRO A 47 14.05 -7.16 -0.41
N LYS A 48 13.57 -8.25 0.18
CA LYS A 48 12.54 -8.24 1.21
C LYS A 48 13.14 -7.61 2.45
N GLU A 49 12.56 -6.51 2.88
CA GLU A 49 12.91 -5.87 4.12
C GLU A 49 11.85 -6.21 5.17
N GLU A 50 12.31 -6.42 6.40
CA GLU A 50 11.39 -6.32 7.52
C GLU A 50 10.88 -4.88 7.59
N LEU A 51 9.60 -4.75 7.92
CA LEU A 51 9.11 -3.50 8.48
C LEU A 51 10.02 -3.14 9.65
N GLY A 52 10.48 -1.89 9.70
CA GLY A 52 11.30 -1.41 10.82
C GLY A 52 10.68 -1.84 12.17
N GLN A 53 11.48 -1.99 13.22
CA GLN A 53 11.01 -2.50 14.53
C GLN A 53 9.84 -1.71 15.15
N ASN A 54 9.45 -0.58 14.54
CA ASN A 54 8.32 0.29 14.85
C ASN A 54 7.14 0.20 13.85
N ASP A 55 7.11 -0.78 12.92
CA ASP A 55 6.05 -0.98 11.91
C ASP A 55 5.43 -2.40 11.84
N SER A 56 6.12 -3.46 12.28
CA SER A 56 5.69 -4.87 12.12
C SER A 56 4.49 -5.31 12.99
N VAL A 57 4.15 -4.58 14.03
CA VAL A 57 3.01 -4.88 14.92
C VAL A 57 1.71 -4.20 14.44
N SER A 58 1.78 -3.23 13.52
CA SER A 58 0.61 -2.60 12.85
C SER A 58 -0.14 -3.56 11.91
N LEU A 59 0.52 -4.63 11.44
CA LEU A 59 -0.03 -5.57 10.47
C LEU A 59 -0.99 -6.61 11.06
N ARG A 60 -0.89 -6.93 12.36
CA ARG A 60 -1.68 -8.02 12.97
C ARG A 60 -3.11 -7.63 13.38
N SER A 61 -3.45 -6.35 13.32
CA SER A 61 -4.75 -5.81 13.79
C SER A 61 -5.79 -5.59 12.69
N ARG A 62 -5.52 -5.95 11.42
CA ARG A 62 -6.43 -5.68 10.29
C ARG A 62 -7.07 -6.90 9.62
N MET A 63 -6.89 -8.11 10.14
CA MET A 63 -7.59 -9.31 9.65
C MET A 63 -8.70 -9.74 10.62
N ALA A 64 -9.82 -9.03 10.60
CA ALA A 64 -11.18 -9.53 10.88
C ALA A 64 -12.09 -8.34 11.16
N VAL A 65 -13.09 -8.06 10.30
CA VAL A 65 -14.45 -7.67 10.72
C VAL A 65 -15.41 -7.92 9.54
N ALA A 66 -16.38 -8.81 9.76
CA ALA A 66 -17.63 -8.93 8.98
C ALA A 66 -18.64 -7.86 9.45
N PRO A 67 -19.59 -7.40 8.62
CA PRO A 67 -20.38 -6.21 8.93
C PRO A 67 -21.42 -6.50 10.03
N ALA A 68 -21.40 -5.70 11.11
CA ALA A 68 -22.50 -5.56 12.05
C ALA A 68 -23.19 -4.20 11.82
N THR A 69 -24.51 -4.20 11.96
CA THR A 69 -25.45 -3.07 11.82
C THR A 69 -24.90 -1.73 12.33
N GLN A 70 -24.87 -0.71 11.47
CA GLN A 70 -24.33 0.63 11.74
C GLN A 70 -25.15 1.35 12.82
N ALA A 71 -24.62 1.41 14.04
CA ALA A 71 -24.94 2.51 14.95
C ALA A 71 -24.46 3.83 14.29
N GLN A 72 -25.21 4.92 14.44
CA GLN A 72 -24.72 6.22 13.99
C GLN A 72 -23.45 6.58 14.78
N THR A 73 -22.42 7.03 14.06
CA THR A 73 -21.11 7.35 14.63
C THR A 73 -20.67 8.77 14.26
N GLN A 74 -19.85 9.37 15.13
CA GLN A 74 -19.20 10.65 14.94
C GLN A 74 -17.68 10.47 14.90
N ALA A 75 -17.04 11.16 13.96
CA ALA A 75 -15.59 11.15 13.83
C ALA A 75 -14.94 11.88 15.01
N VAL A 76 -13.92 11.27 15.61
CA VAL A 76 -13.00 11.95 16.55
C VAL A 76 -11.70 12.23 15.82
N TYR A 77 -11.46 13.51 15.54
CA TYR A 77 -10.26 14.02 14.89
C TYR A 77 -9.06 13.98 15.83
N ARG A 78 -7.91 13.52 15.33
CA ARG A 78 -6.61 13.50 16.02
C ARG A 78 -5.74 14.63 15.48
N MET A 79 -5.32 15.51 16.37
CA MET A 79 -4.46 16.66 16.08
C MET A 79 -3.13 16.48 16.81
N TYR A 80 -2.01 16.79 16.16
CA TYR A 80 -0.68 16.71 16.75
C TYR A 80 0.03 18.06 16.69
N ASN A 81 0.57 18.51 17.81
CA ASN A 81 1.40 19.70 17.90
C ASN A 81 2.88 19.31 17.90
N ALA A 82 3.59 19.59 16.80
CA ALA A 82 5.01 19.25 16.68
C ALA A 82 5.92 20.03 17.65
N ASN A 83 5.46 21.17 18.19
CA ASN A 83 6.25 21.99 19.10
C ASN A 83 6.18 21.49 20.55
N SER A 84 4.99 21.06 21.01
CA SER A 84 4.78 20.58 22.39
C SER A 84 4.83 19.05 22.52
N GLY A 85 4.61 18.33 21.42
CA GLY A 85 4.39 16.87 21.43
C GLY A 85 2.95 16.47 21.80
N GLU A 86 2.07 17.43 22.01
CA GLU A 86 0.69 17.19 22.45
C GLU A 86 -0.18 16.59 21.34
N HIS A 87 -1.05 15.66 21.73
CA HIS A 87 -2.17 15.23 20.91
C HIS A 87 -3.50 15.77 21.45
N PHE A 88 -4.35 16.25 20.55
CA PHE A 88 -5.69 16.75 20.87
C PHE A 88 -6.76 15.98 20.10
N TYR A 89 -7.84 15.61 20.79
CA TYR A 89 -8.91 14.75 20.27
C TYR A 89 -10.26 15.45 20.37
N THR A 90 -10.91 15.65 19.22
CA THR A 90 -12.17 16.38 19.17
C THR A 90 -13.11 15.84 18.11
N LYS A 91 -14.42 15.86 18.39
CA LYS A 91 -15.46 15.68 17.37
C LYS A 91 -15.80 16.98 16.62
N ASN A 92 -15.36 18.12 17.14
CA ASN A 92 -15.69 19.43 16.61
C ASN A 92 -14.76 19.80 15.45
N SER A 93 -15.30 19.89 14.25
CA SER A 93 -14.54 20.29 13.06
C SER A 93 -14.00 21.72 13.15
N TYR A 94 -14.66 22.62 13.88
CA TYR A 94 -14.18 23.99 14.07
C TYR A 94 -12.92 24.05 14.96
N GLU A 95 -12.84 23.22 16.00
CA GLU A 95 -11.63 23.10 16.83
C GLU A 95 -10.48 22.52 15.98
N ARG A 96 -10.75 21.44 15.23
CA ARG A 96 -9.79 20.86 14.27
C ARG A 96 -9.25 21.90 13.31
N ASP A 97 -10.13 22.65 12.63
CA ASP A 97 -9.74 23.61 11.60
C ASP A 97 -9.01 24.82 12.20
N SER A 98 -9.41 25.27 13.39
CA SER A 98 -8.70 26.32 14.13
C SER A 98 -7.28 25.90 14.51
N LEU A 99 -7.11 24.67 15.01
CA LEU A 99 -5.80 24.10 15.35
C LEU A 99 -4.90 23.96 14.11
N LYS A 100 -5.46 23.50 12.98
CA LYS A 100 -4.72 23.46 11.70
C LYS A 100 -4.23 24.85 11.29
N ASN A 101 -5.06 25.88 11.42
CA ASN A 101 -4.72 27.24 11.02
C ASN A 101 -3.59 27.84 11.86
N ILE A 102 -3.39 27.36 13.08
CA ILE A 102 -2.30 27.78 13.96
C ILE A 102 -1.11 26.80 13.95
N GLY A 103 -1.05 25.91 12.95
CA GLY A 103 0.12 25.07 12.68
C GLY A 103 0.11 23.67 13.29
N TRP A 104 -1.00 23.21 13.87
CA TRP A 104 -1.12 21.82 14.31
C TRP A 104 -1.33 20.89 13.11
N ASN A 105 -0.76 19.69 13.20
CA ASN A 105 -0.91 18.66 12.20
C ASN A 105 -2.24 17.93 12.39
N TYR A 106 -3.10 17.95 11.37
CA TYR A 106 -4.28 17.10 11.35
C TYR A 106 -3.93 15.69 10.88
N GLU A 107 -3.90 14.76 11.83
CA GLU A 107 -3.54 13.37 11.60
C GLU A 107 -4.73 12.49 11.17
N GLY A 108 -5.89 13.10 10.91
CA GLY A 108 -7.11 12.42 10.47
C GLY A 108 -8.07 12.07 11.60
N VAL A 109 -8.94 11.10 11.35
CA VAL A 109 -9.91 10.59 12.33
C VAL A 109 -9.23 9.48 13.13
N GLY A 110 -8.99 9.68 14.42
CA GLY A 110 -8.41 8.68 15.32
C GLY A 110 -9.33 7.47 15.51
N TRP A 111 -10.64 7.72 15.69
CA TRP A 111 -11.68 6.68 15.75
C TRP A 111 -13.07 7.23 15.47
N GLN A 112 -14.04 6.34 15.29
CA GLN A 112 -15.46 6.67 15.26
C GLN A 112 -16.09 6.40 16.63
N ALA A 113 -16.58 7.44 17.29
CA ALA A 113 -17.33 7.35 18.54
C ALA A 113 -18.82 7.14 18.24
N PRO A 114 -19.58 6.37 19.05
CA PRO A 114 -21.03 6.30 18.90
C PRO A 114 -21.68 7.64 19.26
N GLU A 115 -22.86 7.92 18.70
CA GLU A 115 -23.63 9.12 19.08
C GLU A 115 -24.12 9.10 20.53
N SER A 116 -24.33 7.90 21.09
CA SER A 116 -24.75 7.68 22.47
C SER A 116 -23.87 6.62 23.15
N GLY A 117 -23.64 6.75 24.45
CA GLY A 117 -22.86 5.79 25.23
C GLY A 117 -22.35 6.39 26.52
N SER A 118 -21.31 5.80 27.11
CA SER A 118 -20.68 6.34 28.32
C SER A 118 -19.87 7.59 27.99
N PRO A 119 -20.03 8.71 28.72
CA PRO A 119 -19.38 9.97 28.38
C PRO A 119 -17.87 9.94 28.65
N VAL A 120 -17.07 10.41 27.70
CA VAL A 120 -15.63 10.68 27.87
C VAL A 120 -15.46 12.17 28.17
N TYR A 121 -14.96 12.47 29.37
CA TYR A 121 -14.73 13.82 29.86
C TYR A 121 -13.38 14.35 29.38
N ARG A 122 -13.33 15.59 28.90
CA ARG A 122 -12.09 16.31 28.57
C ARG A 122 -11.79 17.33 29.66
N LEU A 123 -10.56 17.34 30.13
CA LEU A 123 -10.04 18.29 31.10
C LEU A 123 -8.78 18.95 30.56
N TYR A 124 -8.59 20.23 30.88
CA TYR A 124 -7.41 21.02 30.50
C TYR A 124 -6.62 21.41 31.75
N ASN A 125 -5.31 21.17 31.75
CA ASN A 125 -4.40 21.63 32.78
C ASN A 125 -3.76 22.97 32.38
N PRO A 126 -4.13 24.10 33.01
CA PRO A 126 -3.57 25.41 32.64
C PRO A 126 -2.07 25.55 32.94
N ASN A 127 -1.49 24.69 33.78
CA ASN A 127 -0.08 24.74 34.15
C ASN A 127 0.82 24.00 33.15
N SER A 128 0.37 22.84 32.63
CA SER A 128 1.15 22.03 31.67
C SER A 128 0.72 22.23 30.21
N GLY A 129 -0.49 22.75 29.98
CA GLY A 129 -1.11 22.79 28.66
C GLY A 129 -1.81 21.50 28.26
N GLU A 130 -1.86 20.48 29.13
CA GLU A 130 -2.37 19.15 28.79
C GLU A 130 -3.89 19.05 28.68
N HIS A 131 -4.35 18.40 27.62
CA HIS A 131 -5.70 17.85 27.53
C HIS A 131 -5.75 16.37 27.93
N PHE A 132 -6.53 16.08 28.97
CA PHE A 132 -6.73 14.75 29.51
C PHE A 132 -8.14 14.23 29.25
N TYR A 133 -8.27 12.93 28.95
CA TYR A 133 -9.52 12.29 28.56
C TYR A 133 -9.80 11.07 29.42
N THR A 134 -11.01 10.99 30.00
CA THR A 134 -11.35 9.89 30.90
C THR A 134 -12.83 9.51 30.87
N LEU A 135 -13.11 8.21 31.02
CA LEU A 135 -14.45 7.70 31.34
C LEU A 135 -14.80 7.84 32.84
N SER A 136 -13.79 8.03 33.69
CA SER A 136 -13.98 8.06 35.14
C SER A 136 -14.42 9.44 35.61
N ALA A 137 -15.68 9.53 36.04
CA ALA A 137 -16.19 10.75 36.70
C ALA A 137 -15.40 11.05 37.99
N TYR A 138 -14.89 10.02 38.68
CA TYR A 138 -14.04 10.20 39.85
C TYR A 138 -12.71 10.85 39.49
N GLU A 139 -12.03 10.38 38.44
CA GLU A 139 -10.76 10.96 37.97
C GLU A 139 -10.97 12.42 37.52
N ARG A 140 -12.05 12.70 36.79
CA ARG A 140 -12.46 14.07 36.45
C ARG A 140 -12.61 14.95 37.71
N ASP A 141 -13.38 14.50 38.70
CA ASP A 141 -13.67 15.31 39.88
C ASP A 141 -12.46 15.46 40.81
N ASP A 142 -11.55 14.50 40.84
CA ASP A 142 -10.29 14.60 41.54
C ASP A 142 -9.33 15.60 40.87
N LEU A 143 -9.15 15.52 39.55
CA LEU A 143 -8.32 16.47 38.80
C LEU A 143 -8.82 17.91 38.95
N ARG A 144 -10.14 18.12 38.99
CA ARG A 144 -10.74 19.44 39.26
C ARG A 144 -10.33 20.02 40.62
N LYS A 145 -10.26 19.18 41.66
CA LYS A 145 -9.76 19.63 42.99
C LYS A 145 -8.30 20.04 42.94
N HIS A 146 -7.54 19.45 42.02
CA HIS A 146 -6.13 19.75 41.78
C HIS A 146 -5.91 20.82 40.70
N GLY A 147 -6.92 21.64 40.42
CA GLY A 147 -6.79 22.85 39.59
C GLY A 147 -6.92 22.61 38.08
N TRP A 148 -7.32 21.41 37.64
CA TRP A 148 -7.65 21.17 36.25
C TRP A 148 -9.03 21.74 35.90
N ASN A 149 -9.15 22.29 34.69
CA ASN A 149 -10.40 22.81 34.17
C ASN A 149 -11.16 21.68 33.47
N TYR A 150 -12.31 21.30 34.01
CA TYR A 150 -13.25 20.45 33.27
C TYR A 150 -13.91 21.26 32.17
N GLU A 151 -13.73 20.82 30.92
CA GLU A 151 -14.23 21.55 29.76
C GLU A 151 -15.61 21.05 29.33
N SER A 152 -15.71 19.75 28.99
CA SER A 152 -16.95 19.18 28.44
C SER A 152 -16.92 17.64 28.39
N ILE A 153 -18.06 17.05 28.00
CA ILE A 153 -18.11 15.70 27.43
C ILE A 153 -17.66 15.81 25.97
N SER A 154 -16.48 15.28 25.64
CA SER A 154 -15.90 15.40 24.31
C SER A 154 -16.61 14.49 23.31
N PHE A 155 -16.80 13.22 23.67
CA PHE A 155 -17.49 12.19 22.88
C PHE A 155 -17.93 11.03 23.79
N ASN A 156 -18.56 10.01 23.21
CA ASN A 156 -19.03 8.84 23.95
C ASN A 156 -18.18 7.60 23.65
N SER A 157 -18.15 6.67 24.61
CA SER A 157 -17.62 5.31 24.45
C SER A 157 -18.74 4.37 24.03
N ALA A 158 -18.40 3.42 23.15
CA ALA A 158 -19.20 2.23 22.92
C ALA A 158 -19.19 1.29 24.14
N ALA A 159 -20.02 0.26 24.09
CA ALA A 159 -19.94 -0.86 25.02
C ALA A 159 -18.57 -1.55 24.94
N ASN A 160 -18.22 -2.36 25.95
CA ASN A 160 -16.95 -3.10 26.02
C ASN A 160 -16.78 -4.20 24.95
N THR A 161 -17.75 -4.35 24.04
CA THR A 161 -17.66 -5.13 22.81
C THR A 161 -17.12 -4.33 21.61
N GLY A 162 -16.90 -3.02 21.78
CA GLY A 162 -16.32 -2.14 20.77
C GLY A 162 -14.80 -2.32 20.62
N ILE A 163 -14.18 -1.45 19.85
CA ILE A 163 -12.72 -1.50 19.58
C ILE A 163 -11.99 -0.74 20.71
N PRO A 164 -11.05 -1.36 21.45
CA PRO A 164 -10.39 -0.70 22.58
C PRO A 164 -9.52 0.47 22.13
N VAL A 165 -9.64 1.62 22.81
CA VAL A 165 -8.72 2.75 22.75
C VAL A 165 -7.83 2.70 23.99
N TYR A 166 -6.52 2.61 23.78
CA TYR A 166 -5.52 2.53 24.83
C TYR A 166 -5.07 3.91 25.28
N ARG A 167 -4.83 4.06 26.59
CA ARG A 167 -4.17 5.24 27.18
C ARG A 167 -2.76 4.86 27.61
N VAL A 168 -1.79 5.68 27.23
CA VAL A 168 -0.40 5.57 27.69
C VAL A 168 0.07 6.91 28.23
N TYR A 169 0.88 6.86 29.28
CA TYR A 169 1.35 8.04 30.01
C TYR A 169 2.87 8.15 29.91
N ASN A 170 3.38 9.34 29.57
CA ASN A 170 4.82 9.61 29.59
C ASN A 170 5.25 10.19 30.94
N PRO A 171 5.99 9.45 31.79
CA PRO A 171 6.43 9.96 33.09
C PRO A 171 7.44 11.11 32.99
N ASN A 172 8.11 11.28 31.84
CA ASN A 172 9.11 12.32 31.66
C ASN A 172 8.51 13.67 31.24
N SER A 173 7.41 13.66 30.49
CA SER A 173 6.78 14.88 29.97
C SER A 173 5.43 15.19 30.60
N GLY A 174 4.78 14.21 31.23
CA GLY A 174 3.42 14.34 31.74
C GLY A 174 2.33 14.04 30.72
N TRP A 175 2.66 13.91 29.43
CA TRP A 175 1.66 13.74 28.37
C TRP A 175 0.98 12.36 28.39
N HIS A 176 -0.33 12.36 28.15
CA HIS A 176 -1.07 11.16 27.78
C HIS A 176 -1.27 11.04 26.25
N HIS A 177 -1.24 9.82 25.74
CA HIS A 177 -1.55 9.49 24.36
C HIS A 177 -2.67 8.45 24.28
N TYR A 178 -3.57 8.62 23.31
CA TYR A 178 -4.76 7.79 23.12
C TYR A 178 -4.81 7.19 21.72
N THR A 179 -4.95 5.87 21.63
CA THR A 179 -4.84 5.19 20.34
C THR A 179 -5.64 3.90 20.23
N LEU A 180 -6.24 3.67 19.07
CA LEU A 180 -6.76 2.34 18.68
C LEU A 180 -5.62 1.37 18.33
N ILE A 181 -4.44 1.90 18.01
CA ILE A 181 -3.32 1.14 17.47
C ILE A 181 -2.55 0.57 18.65
N SER A 182 -2.81 -0.70 18.96
CA SER A 182 -2.13 -1.44 20.04
C SER A 182 -0.61 -1.33 19.95
N TYR A 183 -0.09 -1.18 18.75
CA TYR A 183 1.33 -1.00 18.56
C TYR A 183 1.88 0.38 18.90
N GLU A 184 1.17 1.45 18.56
CA GLU A 184 1.60 2.80 18.96
C GLU A 184 1.73 2.85 20.49
N ARG A 185 0.79 2.22 21.21
CA ARG A 185 0.90 1.94 22.66
C ARG A 185 2.17 1.16 23.00
N ASP A 186 2.39 0.00 22.40
CA ASP A 186 3.53 -0.88 22.76
C ASP A 186 4.89 -0.22 22.48
N SER A 187 5.01 0.54 21.39
CA SER A 187 6.20 1.31 21.04
C SER A 187 6.48 2.42 22.05
N LEU A 188 5.45 3.15 22.48
CA LEU A 188 5.59 4.17 23.52
C LEU A 188 6.01 3.54 24.85
N VAL A 189 5.44 2.38 25.21
CA VAL A 189 5.84 1.63 26.40
C VAL A 189 7.30 1.20 26.36
N LYS A 190 7.77 0.70 25.21
CA LYS A 190 9.19 0.37 24.99
C LYS A 190 10.08 1.60 25.11
N ALA A 191 9.59 2.77 24.72
CA ALA A 191 10.26 4.07 24.89
C ALA A 191 10.19 4.64 26.32
N GLY A 192 9.67 3.87 27.30
CA GLY A 192 9.60 4.26 28.71
C GLY A 192 8.27 4.88 29.15
N TRP A 193 7.25 4.87 28.30
CA TRP A 193 5.90 5.28 28.70
C TRP A 193 5.23 4.17 29.52
N ARG A 194 4.25 4.55 30.33
CA ARG A 194 3.45 3.63 31.12
C ARG A 194 2.18 3.27 30.36
N ASN A 195 1.92 1.98 30.19
CA ASN A 195 0.61 1.51 29.73
C ASN A 195 -0.41 1.64 30.86
N GLU A 196 -1.49 2.37 30.63
CA GLU A 196 -2.58 2.55 31.60
C GLU A 196 -3.84 1.75 31.24
N GLY A 197 -3.77 0.95 30.17
CA GLY A 197 -4.83 0.03 29.76
C GLY A 197 -5.83 0.65 28.80
N VAL A 198 -7.03 0.06 28.77
CA VAL A 198 -8.13 0.52 27.91
C VAL A 198 -8.81 1.70 28.57
N ALA A 199 -8.80 2.85 27.90
CA ALA A 199 -9.42 4.07 28.37
C ALA A 199 -10.92 4.10 28.05
N TRP A 200 -11.30 3.63 26.86
CA TRP A 200 -12.68 3.49 26.38
C TRP A 200 -12.74 2.59 25.13
N TYR A 201 -13.93 2.45 24.55
CA TYR A 201 -14.17 1.67 23.33
C TYR A 201 -14.75 2.55 22.22
N ALA A 202 -14.20 2.43 21.00
CA ALA A 202 -14.73 3.04 19.79
C ALA A 202 -15.81 2.16 19.14
N ALA A 203 -16.73 2.78 18.42
CA ALA A 203 -17.76 2.08 17.64
C ALA A 203 -17.21 1.54 16.31
N ASN A 204 -16.24 2.24 15.72
CA ASN A 204 -15.56 1.80 14.50
C ASN A 204 -14.15 2.40 14.40
N ASN A 205 -13.34 1.86 13.48
CA ASN A 205 -12.02 2.37 13.17
C ASN A 205 -12.07 3.81 12.66
N GLY A 206 -11.02 4.57 12.95
CA GLY A 206 -10.79 5.88 12.36
C GLY A 206 -10.26 5.82 10.93
N GLN A 207 -10.07 7.00 10.35
CA GLN A 207 -9.38 7.24 9.09
C GLN A 207 -8.30 8.28 9.35
N THR A 208 -7.16 7.86 9.91
CA THR A 208 -6.00 8.74 10.05
C THR A 208 -5.54 9.18 8.66
N ASN A 209 -5.22 10.46 8.48
CA ASN A 209 -4.59 10.97 7.27
C ASN A 209 -3.21 10.33 7.21
N ASN A 210 -3.15 9.26 6.43
CA ASN A 210 -2.01 8.38 6.25
C ASN A 210 -0.91 9.05 5.43
N ASP A 211 -0.47 10.24 5.83
CA ASP A 211 0.56 10.98 5.11
C ASP A 211 1.92 10.27 5.18
N ASN A 212 2.14 9.47 6.23
CA ASN A 212 3.41 8.79 6.49
C ASN A 212 3.36 7.27 6.36
N TYR A 213 2.18 6.65 6.34
CA TYR A 213 2.05 5.20 6.21
C TYR A 213 0.72 4.83 5.60
N ARG A 214 0.70 3.96 4.60
CA ARG A 214 -0.52 3.28 4.17
C ARG A 214 -0.18 1.88 3.68
N LEU A 215 -1.01 0.91 4.05
CA LEU A 215 -1.04 -0.40 3.41
C LEU A 215 -2.49 -0.72 3.05
N LEU A 216 -2.71 -1.00 1.76
CA LEU A 216 -4.00 -1.41 1.23
C LEU A 216 -4.25 -2.89 1.52
N GLY A 217 -3.20 -3.73 1.44
CA GLY A 217 -3.31 -5.16 1.73
C GLY A 217 -3.99 -5.90 0.59
N VAL A 218 -3.52 -5.66 -0.64
CA VAL A 218 -4.06 -6.36 -1.82
C VAL A 218 -3.77 -7.86 -1.70
N ARG A 219 -4.69 -8.70 -2.18
CA ARG A 219 -4.48 -10.14 -2.23
C ARG A 219 -3.25 -10.45 -3.08
N ASN A 220 -2.49 -11.49 -2.72
CA ASN A 220 -1.40 -12.01 -3.55
C ASN A 220 -1.81 -13.30 -4.28
N TYR A 221 -1.23 -13.53 -5.45
CA TYR A 221 -1.37 -14.76 -6.22
C TYR A 221 0.01 -15.28 -6.60
N ASP A 222 0.31 -16.53 -6.31
CA ASP A 222 1.50 -17.21 -6.81
C ASP A 222 1.25 -17.65 -8.26
N GLN A 223 1.90 -16.97 -9.22
CA GLN A 223 1.68 -17.23 -10.64
C GLN A 223 2.20 -18.61 -11.07
N TYR A 224 3.27 -19.12 -10.45
CA TYR A 224 3.84 -20.41 -10.80
C TYR A 224 2.99 -21.55 -10.25
N ALA A 225 2.57 -21.46 -8.98
CA ALA A 225 1.68 -22.45 -8.37
C ALA A 225 0.32 -22.55 -9.09
N LEU A 226 -0.12 -21.47 -9.74
CA LEU A 226 -1.35 -21.41 -10.51
C LEU A 226 -1.19 -21.71 -12.01
N GLY A 227 0.00 -22.14 -12.44
CA GLY A 227 0.27 -22.55 -13.83
C GLY A 227 0.30 -21.39 -14.83
N ALA A 228 0.56 -20.17 -14.38
CA ALA A 228 0.66 -18.96 -15.18
C ALA A 228 2.07 -18.33 -15.11
N PRO A 229 3.13 -19.03 -15.56
CA PRO A 229 4.52 -18.60 -15.38
C PRO A 229 4.87 -17.25 -16.01
N SER A 230 4.09 -16.76 -16.99
CA SER A 230 4.24 -15.43 -17.61
C SER A 230 3.06 -14.49 -17.31
N GLY A 231 2.35 -14.70 -16.20
CA GLY A 231 1.10 -14.01 -15.89
C GLY A 231 1.20 -12.71 -15.08
N CYS A 232 2.39 -12.15 -14.84
CA CYS A 232 2.61 -11.14 -13.81
C CYS A 232 1.79 -9.85 -13.99
N GLU A 233 1.67 -9.29 -15.20
CA GLU A 233 0.87 -8.08 -15.43
C GLU A 233 -0.62 -8.30 -15.15
N GLY A 234 -1.15 -9.45 -15.58
CA GLY A 234 -2.54 -9.82 -15.32
C GLY A 234 -2.80 -10.17 -13.85
N ALA A 235 -1.83 -10.81 -13.19
CA ALA A 235 -1.89 -11.06 -11.76
C ALA A 235 -1.95 -9.74 -10.98
N ALA A 236 -1.00 -8.83 -11.20
CA ALA A 236 -0.98 -7.53 -10.56
C ALA A 236 -2.30 -6.76 -10.77
N LEU A 237 -2.80 -6.72 -12.02
CA LEU A 237 -4.08 -6.07 -12.30
C LEU A 237 -5.26 -6.72 -11.55
N LEU A 238 -5.34 -8.05 -11.50
CA LEU A 238 -6.41 -8.74 -10.78
C LEU A 238 -6.37 -8.42 -9.29
N GLN A 239 -5.18 -8.40 -8.68
CA GLN A 239 -4.99 -8.04 -7.27
C GLN A 239 -5.52 -6.62 -6.99
N ALA A 240 -5.19 -5.67 -7.87
CA ALA A 240 -5.62 -4.28 -7.76
C ALA A 240 -7.15 -4.12 -7.96
N LEU A 241 -7.72 -4.77 -8.97
CA LEU A 241 -9.17 -4.78 -9.25
C LEU A 241 -9.97 -5.39 -8.08
N GLN A 242 -9.51 -6.52 -7.54
CA GLN A 242 -10.20 -7.19 -6.42
C GLN A 242 -10.17 -6.37 -5.14
N TYR A 243 -9.08 -5.64 -4.89
CA TYR A 243 -9.03 -4.69 -3.78
C TYR A 243 -10.10 -3.60 -3.90
N LYS A 244 -10.39 -3.14 -5.13
CA LYS A 244 -11.46 -2.16 -5.41
C LYS A 244 -12.86 -2.79 -5.50
N GLY A 245 -13.00 -4.04 -5.05
CA GLY A 245 -14.27 -4.76 -5.05
C GLY A 245 -14.74 -5.20 -6.43
N LYS A 246 -13.87 -5.20 -7.44
CA LYS A 246 -14.18 -5.59 -8.82
C LYS A 246 -13.77 -7.04 -9.05
N ILE A 247 -14.58 -7.79 -9.81
CA ILE A 247 -14.28 -9.17 -10.23
C ILE A 247 -13.77 -10.09 -9.10
N THR A 248 -14.33 -9.93 -7.90
CA THR A 248 -13.91 -10.63 -6.66
C THR A 248 -14.18 -12.13 -6.66
N ASN A 249 -15.02 -12.61 -7.58
CA ASN A 249 -15.39 -14.01 -7.77
C ASN A 249 -14.52 -14.75 -8.80
N TRP A 250 -13.57 -14.09 -9.45
CA TRP A 250 -12.71 -14.70 -10.47
C TRP A 250 -11.35 -15.11 -9.90
N GLY A 251 -10.86 -16.27 -10.36
CA GLY A 251 -9.47 -16.70 -10.12
C GLY A 251 -8.50 -16.19 -11.19
N LEU A 252 -7.20 -16.25 -10.91
CA LEU A 252 -6.14 -15.76 -11.81
C LEU A 252 -6.21 -16.40 -13.21
N VAL A 253 -6.32 -17.72 -13.28
CA VAL A 253 -6.37 -18.45 -14.57
C VAL A 253 -7.58 -18.02 -15.41
N GLN A 254 -8.76 -17.91 -14.78
CA GLN A 254 -9.97 -17.44 -15.46
C GLN A 254 -9.79 -16.02 -16.00
N PHE A 255 -9.17 -15.13 -15.22
CA PHE A 255 -8.90 -13.76 -15.64
C PHE A 255 -7.91 -13.70 -16.81
N LEU A 256 -6.78 -14.43 -16.72
CA LEU A 256 -5.75 -14.47 -17.75
C LEU A 256 -6.22 -15.09 -19.07
N ASN A 257 -7.21 -15.98 -19.05
CA ASN A 257 -7.84 -16.48 -20.27
C ASN A 257 -8.54 -15.38 -21.10
N THR A 258 -8.85 -14.23 -20.49
CA THR A 258 -9.50 -13.10 -21.17
C THR A 258 -8.52 -12.00 -21.61
N ILE A 259 -7.21 -12.18 -21.36
CA ILE A 259 -6.19 -11.18 -21.68
C ILE A 259 -6.11 -10.94 -23.21
N PRO A 260 -6.09 -9.69 -23.68
CA PRO A 260 -6.00 -9.42 -25.12
C PRO A 260 -4.64 -9.88 -25.64
N LYS A 261 -4.63 -10.54 -26.80
CA LYS A 261 -3.40 -11.03 -27.42
C LYS A 261 -2.83 -10.00 -28.39
N SER A 262 -1.51 -9.86 -28.39
CA SER A 262 -0.78 -9.13 -29.42
C SER A 262 -0.88 -9.87 -30.75
N THR A 263 -1.13 -9.13 -31.84
CA THR A 263 -1.18 -9.67 -33.20
C THR A 263 0.08 -9.39 -34.01
N ASP A 264 0.92 -8.48 -33.54
CA ASP A 264 2.15 -8.03 -34.20
C ASP A 264 3.43 -8.42 -33.44
N GLY A 265 3.29 -9.16 -32.34
CA GLY A 265 4.41 -9.56 -31.48
C GLY A 265 4.93 -8.42 -30.59
N SER A 266 4.24 -7.28 -30.54
CA SER A 266 4.57 -6.14 -29.69
C SER A 266 3.70 -6.10 -28.43
N PRO A 267 4.29 -5.90 -27.23
CA PRO A 267 3.53 -5.73 -25.99
C PRO A 267 2.70 -4.43 -25.97
N ASN A 268 2.93 -3.53 -26.94
CA ASN A 268 2.16 -2.30 -27.12
C ASN A 268 0.76 -2.54 -27.71
N SER A 269 0.53 -3.66 -28.39
CA SER A 269 -0.76 -3.99 -29.01
C SER A 269 -1.60 -4.98 -28.18
N GLY A 270 -0.97 -5.74 -27.27
CA GLY A 270 -1.61 -6.74 -26.43
C GLY A 270 -0.58 -7.62 -25.73
N PHE A 271 -1.01 -8.71 -25.10
CA PHE A 271 -0.13 -9.69 -24.48
C PHE A 271 0.55 -10.56 -25.54
N VAL A 272 1.87 -10.56 -25.58
CA VAL A 272 2.67 -11.37 -26.50
C VAL A 272 2.76 -12.81 -25.97
N GLY A 273 2.49 -13.81 -26.80
CA GLY A 273 2.56 -15.21 -26.41
C GLY A 273 1.42 -15.64 -25.46
N SER A 274 1.74 -16.44 -24.44
CA SER A 274 0.76 -16.99 -23.48
C SER A 274 1.18 -16.77 -22.03
N PRO A 275 0.29 -16.29 -21.14
CA PRO A 275 0.56 -16.25 -19.70
C PRO A 275 0.88 -17.61 -19.10
N PHE A 276 0.44 -18.69 -19.77
CA PHE A 276 0.54 -20.07 -19.31
C PHE A 276 1.77 -20.82 -19.87
N VAL A 277 2.62 -20.14 -20.65
CA VAL A 277 3.82 -20.75 -21.26
C VAL A 277 5.00 -19.82 -21.07
N GLU A 278 6.07 -20.34 -20.47
CA GLU A 278 7.35 -19.66 -20.40
C GLU A 278 8.20 -20.04 -21.62
N ALA A 279 8.65 -19.05 -22.38
CA ALA A 279 9.51 -19.26 -23.54
C ALA A 279 10.53 -18.11 -23.60
N SER A 280 11.81 -18.45 -23.43
CA SER A 280 12.89 -17.46 -23.33
C SER A 280 13.10 -16.62 -24.60
N ASN A 281 12.67 -17.13 -25.77
CA ASN A 281 12.73 -16.43 -27.05
C ASN A 281 11.45 -15.64 -27.38
N VAL A 282 10.48 -15.57 -26.46
CA VAL A 282 9.23 -14.81 -26.61
C VAL A 282 9.13 -13.79 -25.50
N TYR A 283 9.00 -12.51 -25.83
CA TYR A 283 8.83 -11.46 -24.83
C TYR A 283 7.40 -11.46 -24.23
N SER A 284 7.07 -12.49 -23.45
CA SER A 284 5.75 -12.64 -22.85
C SER A 284 5.46 -11.52 -21.85
N ALA A 285 4.71 -10.51 -22.28
CA ALA A 285 4.32 -9.33 -21.52
C ALA A 285 3.17 -8.58 -22.22
N ILE A 286 2.52 -7.68 -21.49
CA ILE A 286 1.59 -6.66 -22.00
C ILE A 286 1.97 -5.30 -21.39
N TYR A 287 1.92 -4.21 -22.14
CA TYR A 287 2.30 -2.88 -21.65
C TYR A 287 1.11 -2.05 -21.11
N PRO A 288 1.37 -0.93 -20.39
CA PRO A 288 0.34 -0.15 -19.71
C PRO A 288 -0.87 0.25 -20.56
N GLY A 289 -0.63 0.63 -21.82
CA GLY A 289 -1.68 1.04 -22.75
C GLY A 289 -2.74 -0.05 -22.96
N PRO A 290 -2.40 -1.19 -23.59
CA PRO A 290 -3.34 -2.28 -23.80
C PRO A 290 -3.84 -2.92 -22.48
N LEU A 291 -3.01 -2.99 -21.43
CA LEU A 291 -3.45 -3.51 -20.12
C LEU A 291 -4.58 -2.65 -19.52
N SER A 292 -4.39 -1.33 -19.45
CA SER A 292 -5.39 -0.42 -18.89
C SER A 292 -6.67 -0.34 -19.75
N ASN A 293 -6.53 -0.38 -21.09
CA ASN A 293 -7.68 -0.40 -21.99
C ASN A 293 -8.51 -1.68 -21.83
N TRP A 294 -7.87 -2.82 -21.63
CA TRP A 294 -8.56 -4.07 -21.31
C TRP A 294 -9.21 -4.02 -19.92
N ALA A 295 -8.51 -3.48 -18.92
CA ALA A 295 -9.00 -3.36 -17.55
C ALA A 295 -10.28 -2.52 -17.44
N LYS A 296 -10.45 -1.51 -18.31
CA LYS A 296 -11.66 -0.66 -18.36
C LYS A 296 -12.96 -1.42 -18.59
N LYS A 297 -12.91 -2.66 -19.06
CA LYS A 297 -14.08 -3.56 -19.13
C LYS A 297 -14.63 -3.92 -17.75
N TYR A 298 -13.77 -3.92 -16.73
CA TYR A 298 -14.10 -4.31 -15.36
C TYR A 298 -14.21 -3.10 -14.43
N ASP A 299 -13.44 -2.05 -14.69
CA ASP A 299 -13.50 -0.80 -13.97
C ASP A 299 -13.09 0.38 -14.85
N THR A 300 -14.05 1.26 -15.17
CA THR A 300 -13.83 2.42 -16.03
C THR A 300 -12.86 3.45 -15.43
N ASN A 301 -12.61 3.39 -14.11
CA ASN A 301 -11.68 4.28 -13.42
C ASN A 301 -10.21 3.87 -13.55
N VAL A 302 -9.91 2.74 -14.21
CA VAL A 302 -8.53 2.32 -14.47
C VAL A 302 -7.86 3.30 -15.43
N GLN A 303 -6.67 3.78 -15.04
CA GLN A 303 -5.92 4.76 -15.81
C GLN A 303 -4.46 4.34 -16.02
N ASN A 304 -3.99 4.43 -17.25
CA ASN A 304 -2.57 4.44 -17.53
C ASN A 304 -1.98 5.75 -17.02
N ILE A 305 -1.10 5.66 -16.02
CA ILE A 305 -0.40 6.79 -15.40
C ILE A 305 1.11 6.70 -15.63
N SER A 306 1.52 6.04 -16.71
CA SER A 306 2.93 5.93 -17.07
C SER A 306 3.57 7.31 -17.24
N GLY A 307 4.80 7.46 -16.76
CA GLY A 307 5.53 8.73 -16.68
C GLY A 307 5.45 9.41 -15.30
N THR A 308 4.52 9.02 -14.42
CA THR A 308 4.40 9.59 -13.08
C THR A 308 5.61 9.26 -12.19
N SER A 309 5.96 10.15 -11.26
CA SER A 309 7.03 9.94 -10.28
C SER A 309 6.63 8.91 -9.21
N VAL A 310 7.59 8.38 -8.46
CA VAL A 310 7.30 7.49 -7.33
C VAL A 310 6.42 8.16 -6.28
N ASP A 311 6.58 9.47 -6.03
CA ASP A 311 5.66 10.21 -5.15
C ASP A 311 4.24 10.29 -5.69
N GLY A 312 4.06 10.37 -7.02
CA GLY A 312 2.76 10.27 -7.66
C GLY A 312 2.13 8.89 -7.45
N LEU A 313 2.91 7.81 -7.58
CA LEU A 313 2.46 6.45 -7.27
C LEU A 313 2.06 6.30 -5.79
N ILE A 314 2.88 6.82 -4.88
CA ILE A 314 2.60 6.84 -3.44
C ILE A 314 1.33 7.63 -3.15
N ASN A 315 1.06 8.73 -3.86
CA ASN A 315 -0.18 9.50 -3.71
C ASN A 315 -1.42 8.71 -4.17
N GLU A 316 -1.33 7.89 -5.21
CA GLU A 316 -2.41 6.96 -5.57
C GLU A 316 -2.69 5.97 -4.43
N VAL A 317 -1.64 5.32 -3.92
CA VAL A 317 -1.76 4.40 -2.79
C VAL A 317 -2.31 5.11 -1.56
N LYS A 318 -1.82 6.32 -1.26
CA LYS A 318 -2.30 7.23 -0.21
C LYS A 318 -3.80 7.50 -0.33
N ASN A 319 -4.34 7.52 -1.55
CA ASN A 319 -5.76 7.75 -1.82
C ASN A 319 -6.58 6.44 -1.91
N GLY A 320 -5.97 5.28 -1.71
CA GLY A 320 -6.67 3.99 -1.76
C GLY A 320 -6.71 3.36 -3.14
N ASN A 321 -5.79 3.76 -4.02
CA ASN A 321 -5.71 3.27 -5.39
C ASN A 321 -4.45 2.42 -5.53
N PRO A 322 -4.56 1.08 -5.58
CA PRO A 322 -3.42 0.23 -5.88
C PRO A 322 -2.93 0.49 -7.31
N VAL A 323 -1.63 0.33 -7.52
CA VAL A 323 -0.98 0.65 -8.79
C VAL A 323 -0.21 -0.54 -9.32
N VAL A 324 -0.53 -0.99 -10.52
CA VAL A 324 0.28 -1.97 -11.26
C VAL A 324 1.50 -1.25 -11.79
N VAL A 325 2.70 -1.76 -11.50
CA VAL A 325 3.98 -1.17 -11.91
C VAL A 325 4.87 -2.21 -12.55
N TRP A 326 5.59 -1.82 -13.62
CA TRP A 326 6.53 -2.70 -14.29
C TRP A 326 7.92 -2.49 -13.70
N VAL A 327 8.46 -3.57 -13.14
CA VAL A 327 9.76 -3.65 -12.47
C VAL A 327 10.56 -4.83 -13.05
N THR A 328 11.57 -5.29 -12.34
CA THR A 328 12.35 -6.47 -12.72
C THR A 328 12.08 -7.63 -11.78
N ILE A 329 12.32 -8.85 -12.26
CA ILE A 329 12.29 -10.05 -11.41
C ILE A 329 13.17 -9.79 -10.19
N ASN A 330 12.61 -9.97 -9.00
CA ASN A 330 13.30 -9.78 -7.73
C ASN A 330 14.00 -8.42 -7.57
N PHE A 331 13.53 -7.37 -8.26
CA PHE A 331 14.13 -6.04 -8.26
C PHE A 331 15.63 -6.03 -8.62
N GLN A 332 16.07 -7.00 -9.44
CA GLN A 332 17.44 -7.05 -9.95
C GLN A 332 17.71 -5.89 -10.93
N PRO A 333 18.98 -5.50 -11.14
CA PRO A 333 19.33 -4.47 -12.10
C PRO A 333 18.70 -4.71 -13.48
N VAL A 334 18.30 -3.62 -14.14
CA VAL A 334 17.62 -3.68 -15.44
C VAL A 334 18.57 -4.18 -16.51
N ARG A 335 18.15 -5.20 -17.25
CA ARG A 335 18.86 -5.73 -18.42
C ARG A 335 18.08 -5.44 -19.69
N TRP A 336 18.64 -4.62 -20.57
CA TRP A 336 18.00 -4.25 -21.84
C TRP A 336 18.37 -5.24 -22.93
N GLY A 337 17.38 -5.75 -23.64
CA GLY A 337 17.55 -6.62 -24.80
C GLY A 337 17.03 -5.99 -26.08
N ALA A 338 17.63 -6.36 -27.21
CA ALA A 338 17.18 -5.98 -28.55
C ALA A 338 16.10 -6.95 -29.05
N TRP A 339 14.82 -6.56 -28.98
CA TRP A 339 13.70 -7.37 -29.47
C TRP A 339 13.21 -6.88 -30.84
N PRO A 340 12.50 -7.72 -31.63
CA PRO A 340 12.00 -7.32 -32.95
C PRO A 340 11.10 -6.08 -32.95
N PHE A 341 10.44 -5.78 -31.84
CA PHE A 341 9.60 -4.59 -31.67
C PHE A 341 10.33 -3.38 -31.05
N GLY A 342 11.63 -3.50 -30.78
CA GLY A 342 12.47 -2.48 -30.16
C GLY A 342 13.14 -2.95 -28.86
N SER A 343 13.77 -2.01 -28.15
CA SER A 343 14.45 -2.29 -26.88
C SER A 343 13.44 -2.62 -25.77
N ALA A 344 13.69 -3.68 -25.01
CA ALA A 344 12.82 -4.11 -23.90
C ALA A 344 13.63 -4.70 -22.74
N VAL A 345 13.02 -4.84 -21.57
CA VAL A 345 13.72 -5.31 -20.36
C VAL A 345 13.65 -6.84 -20.29
N ASN A 346 14.77 -7.51 -20.51
CA ASN A 346 14.88 -8.98 -20.51
C ASN A 346 14.34 -9.61 -19.24
N ASN A 347 14.64 -9.02 -18.08
CA ASN A 347 14.14 -9.44 -16.77
C ASN A 347 12.83 -8.75 -16.34
N ASN A 348 11.93 -8.45 -17.29
CA ASN A 348 10.63 -7.83 -17.04
C ASN A 348 9.81 -8.59 -15.98
N GLN A 349 9.25 -7.83 -15.03
CA GLN A 349 8.23 -8.26 -14.08
C GLN A 349 7.19 -7.13 -13.91
N ALA A 350 5.99 -7.48 -13.43
CA ALA A 350 5.02 -6.51 -12.95
C ALA A 350 4.49 -6.90 -11.58
N VAL A 351 4.27 -5.91 -10.73
CA VAL A 351 3.80 -6.08 -9.35
C VAL A 351 2.72 -5.05 -9.03
N THR A 352 1.95 -5.28 -7.97
CA THR A 352 1.02 -4.27 -7.45
C THR A 352 1.67 -3.52 -6.30
N LEU A 353 1.93 -2.23 -6.48
CA LEU A 353 2.27 -1.31 -5.41
C LEU A 353 1.01 -0.99 -4.61
N ASP A 354 1.01 -1.31 -3.33
CA ASP A 354 -0.16 -1.19 -2.47
C ASP A 354 0.15 -0.70 -1.06
N GLY A 355 1.39 -0.31 -0.79
CA GLY A 355 1.70 0.37 0.45
C GLY A 355 2.94 1.24 0.38
N PHE A 356 3.07 2.11 1.38
CA PHE A 356 4.25 2.91 1.63
C PHE A 356 4.40 3.18 3.12
N ASN A 357 5.63 3.41 3.51
CA ASN A 357 6.02 3.87 4.82
C ASN A 357 7.13 4.91 4.67
N LYS A 358 6.83 6.17 4.97
CA LYS A 358 7.78 7.27 4.87
C LYS A 358 8.79 7.27 6.01
N SER A 359 8.46 6.76 7.20
CA SER A 359 9.38 6.76 8.34
C SER A 359 10.55 5.82 8.12
N SER A 360 10.30 4.65 7.53
CA SER A 360 11.31 3.66 7.17
C SER A 360 11.81 3.79 5.73
N ASN A 361 11.29 4.76 4.96
CA ASN A 361 11.56 4.94 3.53
C ASN A 361 11.33 3.66 2.71
N GLN A 362 10.21 2.98 2.93
CA GLN A 362 9.84 1.73 2.29
C GLN A 362 8.57 1.87 1.45
N VAL A 363 8.44 0.99 0.45
CA VAL A 363 7.19 0.70 -0.24
C VAL A 363 6.81 -0.76 -0.02
N HIS A 364 5.53 -1.08 -0.18
CA HIS A 364 5.04 -2.45 -0.14
C HIS A 364 4.50 -2.84 -1.51
N VAL A 365 4.87 -4.04 -1.95
CA VAL A 365 4.41 -4.62 -3.21
C VAL A 365 3.82 -6.00 -2.96
N SER A 366 2.80 -6.33 -3.74
CA SER A 366 2.35 -7.69 -3.96
C SER A 366 2.92 -8.19 -5.28
N ASP A 367 3.92 -9.07 -5.19
CA ASP A 367 4.58 -9.70 -6.33
C ASP A 367 4.08 -11.13 -6.50
N SER A 368 3.65 -11.48 -7.70
CA SER A 368 3.16 -12.83 -8.00
C SER A 368 4.25 -13.89 -8.16
N ILE A 369 5.52 -13.50 -8.15
CA ILE A 369 6.67 -14.40 -8.09
C ILE A 369 7.15 -14.57 -6.63
N SER A 370 7.37 -13.46 -5.93
CA SER A 370 8.07 -13.45 -4.63
C SER A 370 7.17 -13.24 -3.42
N GLY A 371 5.85 -13.14 -3.61
CA GLY A 371 4.87 -12.85 -2.57
C GLY A 371 4.77 -11.37 -2.23
N SER A 372 4.09 -11.05 -1.13
CA SER A 372 3.95 -9.67 -0.64
C SER A 372 5.06 -9.32 0.34
N TYR A 373 5.70 -8.16 0.15
CA TYR A 373 6.80 -7.72 1.02
C TYR A 373 7.03 -6.22 0.95
N TRP A 374 7.72 -5.72 1.98
CA TRP A 374 8.27 -4.37 2.02
C TRP A 374 9.66 -4.36 1.39
N LEU A 375 10.03 -3.25 0.77
CA LEU A 375 11.38 -3.01 0.26
C LEU A 375 11.73 -1.53 0.31
N ASN A 376 13.03 -1.23 0.24
CA ASN A 376 13.52 0.14 0.20
C ASN A 376 12.90 0.91 -0.96
N ARG A 377 12.40 2.13 -0.69
CA ARG A 377 11.86 3.02 -1.71
C ARG A 377 12.91 3.34 -2.78
N ALA A 378 14.19 3.54 -2.42
CA ALA A 378 15.23 3.88 -3.38
C ALA A 378 15.52 2.72 -4.35
N THR A 379 15.50 1.48 -3.87
CA THR A 379 15.61 0.29 -4.72
C THR A 379 14.43 0.20 -5.69
N PHE A 380 13.20 0.37 -5.18
CA PHE A 380 12.01 0.43 -6.02
C PHE A 380 12.11 1.53 -7.08
N GLU A 381 12.50 2.74 -6.65
CA GLU A 381 12.58 3.93 -7.49
C GLU A 381 13.61 3.78 -8.61
N THR A 382 14.78 3.19 -8.31
CA THR A 382 15.82 2.91 -9.31
C THR A 382 15.30 2.00 -10.42
N ILE A 383 14.59 0.92 -10.06
CA ILE A 383 14.06 -0.04 -11.02
C ILE A 383 12.86 0.53 -11.79
N TYR A 384 11.92 1.16 -11.09
CA TYR A 384 10.72 1.74 -11.70
C TYR A 384 11.10 2.85 -12.70
N ASN A 385 12.03 3.74 -12.34
CA ASN A 385 12.38 4.90 -13.16
C ASN A 385 13.01 4.53 -14.51
N ALA A 386 13.50 3.30 -14.70
CA ALA A 386 14.00 2.83 -15.98
C ALA A 386 12.93 2.83 -17.09
N ARG A 387 11.64 2.68 -16.73
CA ARG A 387 10.52 2.69 -17.69
C ARG A 387 9.37 3.62 -17.32
N LYS A 388 9.16 3.87 -16.02
CA LYS A 388 8.03 4.63 -15.48
C LYS A 388 6.67 4.11 -15.98
N TYR A 389 6.53 2.80 -16.10
CA TYR A 389 5.31 2.16 -16.57
C TYR A 389 4.40 1.87 -15.38
N ALA A 390 3.19 2.41 -15.40
CA ALA A 390 2.24 2.30 -14.29
C ALA A 390 0.77 2.38 -14.75
N VAL A 391 -0.10 1.62 -14.07
CA VAL A 391 -1.56 1.65 -14.23
C VAL A 391 -2.21 1.72 -12.85
N ALA A 392 -2.95 2.79 -12.57
CA ALA A 392 -3.69 2.97 -11.32
C ALA A 392 -5.12 2.43 -11.45
N VAL A 393 -5.62 1.80 -10.38
CA VAL A 393 -7.02 1.36 -10.26
C VAL A 393 -7.72 2.21 -9.20
N ARG A 394 -8.55 3.16 -9.62
CA ARG A 394 -9.13 4.23 -8.78
C ARG A 394 -10.55 4.01 -8.31
#